data_AF-A0A1Q7FVI5-F1
#
_entry.id   AF-A0A1Q7FVI5-F1
#
_cell.length_a   1.000
_cell.length_b   1.000
_cell.length_c   1.000
_cell.angle_alpha   90.00
_cell.angle_beta   90.00
_cell.angle_gamma   90.00
#
_symmetry.space_group_name_H-M   'P 1'
#
loop_
_entity.id
_entity.type
_entity.pdbx_description
1 polymer ?
#
loop_
_entity_poly.entity_id
_entity_poly.type
_entity_poly.pdbx_seq_one_letter_code
_entity_poly.pdbx_strand_id
1 'polypeptide(L)'
;RLLDLYFLDDLSLGEIGDRLHITRQAVFDGLRRSVRQLERIETSLGLAQVRQRSDRRRRRIHTRLNTLELAVRRLRGRVAPGVLNRITRAVVAMRRAIE
;
A
#
# COMPACT_ATOMS: atom_id res chain seq x y z
N ARG A 1 -16.28 -15.61 -0.69
CA ARG A 1 -17.19 -15.91 0.44
C ARG A 1 -16.50 -16.59 1.62
N LEU A 2 -15.90 -17.79 1.49
CA LEU A 2 -15.17 -18.42 2.62
C LEU A 2 -13.99 -17.57 3.10
N LEU A 3 -13.18 -17.04 2.17
CA LEU A 3 -12.05 -16.16 2.49
C LEU A 3 -12.51 -14.88 3.19
N ASP A 4 -13.62 -14.26 2.75
CA ASP A 4 -14.14 -13.02 3.34
C ASP A 4 -14.59 -13.27 4.78
N LEU A 5 -15.40 -14.31 5.00
CA LEU A 5 -15.90 -14.66 6.33
C LEU A 5 -14.77 -14.98 7.31
N TYR A 6 -13.68 -15.60 6.83
CA TYR A 6 -12.57 -15.99 7.69
C TYR A 6 -11.54 -14.87 7.89
N PHE A 7 -11.13 -14.17 6.84
CA PHE A 7 -10.04 -13.17 6.90
C PHE A 7 -10.53 -11.73 7.09
N LEU A 8 -11.76 -11.40 6.73
CA LEU A 8 -12.31 -10.04 6.85
C LEU A 8 -13.30 -9.93 8.00
N ASP A 9 -14.16 -10.93 8.16
CA ASP A 9 -15.20 -10.93 9.21
C ASP A 9 -14.76 -11.68 10.49
N ASP A 10 -13.55 -12.25 10.50
CA ASP A 10 -12.91 -12.93 11.64
C ASP A 10 -13.74 -14.09 12.24
N LEU A 11 -14.58 -14.74 11.43
CA LEU A 11 -15.37 -15.89 11.86
C LEU A 11 -14.52 -17.15 11.95
N SER A 12 -14.75 -17.95 13.00
CA SER A 12 -14.15 -19.27 13.15
C SER A 12 -14.71 -20.27 12.12
N LEU A 13 -13.97 -21.37 11.89
CA LEU A 13 -14.42 -22.43 10.97
C LEU A 13 -15.76 -23.06 11.37
N GLY A 14 -16.07 -23.08 12.67
CA GLY A 14 -17.35 -23.56 13.20
C GLY A 14 -18.48 -22.60 12.83
N GLU A 15 -18.32 -21.32 13.14
CA GLU A 15 -19.31 -20.28 12.81
C GLU A 15 -19.57 -20.17 11.30
N ILE A 16 -18.53 -20.32 10.48
CA ILE A 16 -18.68 -20.36 9.02
C ILE A 16 -19.44 -21.63 8.58
N GLY A 17 -19.14 -22.78 9.19
CA GLY A 17 -19.82 -24.05 8.91
C GLY A 17 -21.30 -23.97 9.23
N ASP A 18 -21.64 -23.47 10.42
CA ASP A 18 -23.02 -23.29 10.86
C ASP A 18 -23.77 -22.30 9.97
N ARG A 19 -23.15 -21.16 9.65
CA ARG A 19 -23.74 -20.10 8.80
C ARG A 19 -23.98 -20.54 7.36
N LEU A 20 -23.13 -21.41 6.83
CA LEU A 20 -23.23 -21.90 5.45
C LEU A 20 -23.87 -23.29 5.36
N HIS A 21 -24.28 -23.87 6.49
CA HIS A 21 -24.80 -25.23 6.59
C HIS A 21 -23.89 -26.28 5.94
N ILE A 22 -22.58 -26.16 6.17
CA ILE A 22 -21.55 -27.11 5.71
C ILE A 22 -20.69 -27.57 6.88
N THR A 23 -20.01 -28.70 6.72
CA THR A 23 -19.12 -29.21 7.78
C THR A 23 -17.92 -28.29 7.97
N ARG A 24 -17.42 -28.22 9.20
CA ARG A 24 -16.15 -27.53 9.54
C ARG A 24 -14.99 -28.00 8.64
N GLN A 25 -14.98 -29.29 8.30
CA GLN A 25 -14.00 -29.87 7.38
C GLN A 25 -14.12 -29.30 5.96
N ALA A 26 -15.33 -29.17 5.43
CA ALA A 26 -15.57 -28.56 4.13
C ALA A 26 -15.14 -27.08 4.09
N VAL A 27 -15.33 -26.33 5.19
CA VAL A 27 -14.81 -24.95 5.34
C VAL A 27 -13.28 -24.96 5.24
N PHE A 28 -12.61 -25.81 6.03
CA PHE A 28 -11.15 -25.91 6.04
C PHE A 28 -10.58 -26.24 4.65
N ASP A 29 -11.12 -27.27 4.00
CA ASP A 29 -10.68 -27.70 2.68
C ASP A 29 -10.97 -26.64 1.61
N GLY A 30 -12.11 -25.95 1.73
CA GLY A 30 -12.47 -24.81 0.88
C GLY A 30 -11.49 -23.65 1.00
N LEU A 31 -11.14 -23.24 2.22
CA LEU A 31 -10.14 -22.20 2.48
C LEU A 31 -8.78 -22.60 1.93
N ARG A 32 -8.31 -23.81 2.24
CA ARG A 32 -7.00 -24.31 1.79
C ARG A 32 -6.87 -24.33 0.26
N ARG A 33 -7.93 -24.74 -0.46
CA ARG A 33 -7.94 -24.71 -1.93
C ARG A 33 -7.94 -23.28 -2.47
N SER A 34 -8.75 -22.41 -1.88
CA SER A 34 -8.87 -21.01 -2.30
C SER A 34 -7.54 -20.25 -2.13
N VAL A 35 -6.87 -20.43 -0.99
CA VAL A 35 -5.55 -19.81 -0.73
C VAL A 35 -4.51 -20.31 -1.74
N ARG A 36 -4.42 -21.63 -1.98
CA ARG A 36 -3.51 -22.17 -2.99
C ARG A 36 -3.75 -21.62 -4.39
N GLN A 37 -5.02 -21.42 -4.76
CA GLN A 37 -5.35 -20.83 -6.05
C GLN A 37 -4.93 -19.36 -6.11
N LEU A 38 -5.14 -18.60 -5.03
CA LEU A 38 -4.72 -17.21 -4.93
C LEU A 38 -3.18 -17.08 -5.03
N GLU A 39 -2.43 -17.97 -4.37
CA GLU A 39 -0.97 -18.03 -4.44
C GLU A 39 -0.48 -18.30 -5.87
N ARG A 40 -1.13 -19.20 -6.61
CA ARG A 40 -0.80 -19.45 -8.02
C ARG A 40 -1.06 -18.22 -8.89
N ILE A 41 -2.22 -17.57 -8.70
CA ILE A 41 -2.57 -16.34 -9.43
C ILE A 41 -1.54 -15.25 -9.14
N GLU A 42 -1.18 -15.04 -7.87
CA GLU A 42 -0.17 -14.06 -7.50
C GLU A 42 1.22 -14.43 -8.05
N THR A 43 1.56 -15.71 -8.13
CA THR A 43 2.81 -16.15 -8.75
C THR A 43 2.86 -15.79 -10.24
N SER A 44 1.73 -15.93 -10.95
CA SER A 44 1.65 -15.59 -12.37
C SER A 44 1.58 -14.08 -12.62
N LEU A 45 0.94 -13.32 -11.74
CA LEU A 45 0.68 -11.89 -11.97
C LEU A 45 1.66 -10.95 -11.25
N GLY A 46 2.19 -11.35 -10.10
CA GLY A 46 3.13 -10.57 -9.27
C GLY A 46 2.59 -9.23 -8.80
N LEU A 47 1.27 -9.07 -8.65
CA LEU A 47 0.63 -7.78 -8.41
C LEU A 47 1.01 -7.19 -7.05
N ALA A 48 1.07 -8.02 -6.01
CA ALA A 48 1.46 -7.59 -4.68
C ALA A 48 2.91 -7.07 -4.68
N GLN A 49 3.81 -7.73 -5.41
CA GLN A 49 5.20 -7.30 -5.53
C GLN A 49 5.30 -5.96 -6.28
N VAL A 50 4.59 -5.80 -7.40
CA VAL A 50 4.56 -4.54 -8.16
C VAL A 50 4.02 -3.40 -7.29
N ARG A 51 2.91 -3.63 -6.58
CA ARG A 51 2.34 -2.66 -5.65
C ARG A 51 3.33 -2.27 -4.55
N GLN A 52 3.99 -3.24 -3.93
CA GLN A 52 4.99 -2.98 -2.89
C GLN A 52 6.19 -2.16 -3.43
N ARG A 53 6.66 -2.44 -4.65
CA ARG A 53 7.73 -1.66 -5.29
C ARG A 53 7.29 -0.21 -5.54
N SER A 54 6.07 -0.02 -6.05
CA SER A 54 5.49 1.31 -6.27
C SER A 54 5.34 2.09 -4.97
N ASP A 55 4.85 1.46 -3.91
CA ASP A 55 4.73 2.08 -2.58
C ASP A 55 6.09 2.46 -2.00
N ARG A 56 7.10 1.60 -2.14
CA ARG A 56 8.48 1.90 -1.72
C ARG A 56 9.04 3.10 -2.49
N ARG A 57 8.82 3.15 -3.82
CA ARG A 57 9.26 4.27 -4.65
C ARG A 57 8.58 5.57 -4.24
N ARG A 58 7.26 5.54 -4.02
CA ARG A 58 6.48 6.69 -3.56
C ARG A 58 6.98 7.21 -2.21
N ARG A 59 7.21 6.32 -1.24
CA ARG A 59 7.78 6.68 0.08
C ARG A 59 9.15 7.34 -0.06
N ARG A 60 10.04 6.78 -0.88
CA ARG A 60 11.38 7.37 -1.13
C ARG A 60 11.29 8.78 -1.70
N ILE A 61 10.38 9.01 -2.64
CA ILE A 61 10.17 10.33 -3.24
C ILE A 61 9.69 11.33 -2.17
N HIS A 62 8.70 10.96 -1.36
CA HIS A 62 8.24 11.80 -0.24
C HIS A 62 9.37 12.12 0.74
N THR A 63 10.17 11.14 1.16
CA THR A 63 11.31 11.38 2.06
C THR A 63 12.31 12.38 1.45
N ARG A 64 12.64 12.23 0.17
CA ARG A 64 13.56 13.15 -0.52
C ARG A 64 12.99 14.56 -0.63
N LEU A 65 11.69 14.70 -0.92
CA LEU A 65 11.03 16.00 -0.95
C LEU A 65 11.05 16.68 0.42
N ASN A 66 10.75 15.95 1.50
CA ASN A 66 10.82 16.49 2.86
C ASN A 66 12.23 17.02 3.20
N THR A 67 13.27 16.26 2.84
CA THR A 67 14.66 16.69 3.03
C THR A 67 14.98 17.94 2.20
N LEU A 68 14.51 18.00 0.96
CA LEU A 68 14.72 19.16 0.08
C LEU A 68 13.99 20.40 0.61
N GLU A 69 12.75 20.27 1.07
CA GLU A 69 11.99 21.35 1.70
C GLU A 69 12.72 21.90 2.93
N LEU A 70 13.28 21.02 3.76
CA LEU A 70 14.07 21.44 4.92
C LEU A 70 15.35 22.18 4.51
N ALA A 71 16.05 21.68 3.48
CA ALA A 71 17.24 22.34 2.94
C ALA A 71 16.92 23.74 2.40
N VAL A 72 15.83 23.88 1.62
CA VAL A 72 15.35 25.17 1.10
C VAL A 72 15.00 26.12 2.25
N ARG A 73 14.35 25.62 3.30
CA ARG A 73 14.06 26.44 4.50
C ARG A 73 15.33 26.95 5.18
N ARG A 74 16.40 26.16 5.25
CA ARG A 74 17.69 26.58 5.83
C ARG A 74 18.42 27.63 5.01
N LEU A 75 18.16 27.72 3.70
CA LEU A 75 18.75 28.73 2.81
C LEU A 75 18.03 30.09 2.88
N ARG A 76 16.89 30.18 3.61
CA ARG A 76 16.21 31.46 3.88
C ARG A 76 17.18 32.44 4.52
N GLY A 77 17.23 33.67 4.00
CA GLY A 77 18.12 34.72 4.47
C GLY A 77 19.58 34.61 4.01
N ARG A 78 19.97 33.50 3.37
CA ARG A 78 21.33 33.30 2.80
C ARG A 78 21.36 33.42 1.28
N VAL A 79 20.20 33.46 0.64
CA VAL A 79 20.04 33.49 -0.82
C VAL A 79 19.04 34.57 -1.20
N ALA A 80 19.27 35.21 -2.35
CA ALA A 80 18.38 36.22 -2.89
C ALA A 80 16.90 35.73 -2.96
N PRO A 81 15.93 36.53 -2.49
CA PRO A 81 14.52 36.10 -2.38
C PRO A 81 13.92 35.58 -3.69
N GLY A 82 14.29 36.17 -4.84
CA GLY A 82 13.78 35.75 -6.16
C GLY A 82 14.20 34.33 -6.56
N VAL A 83 15.43 33.92 -6.22
CA VAL A 83 15.91 32.56 -6.47
C VAL A 83 15.20 31.57 -5.54
N LEU A 84 15.10 31.91 -4.26
CA LEU A 84 14.47 31.06 -3.26
C LEU A 84 12.97 30.83 -3.53
N ASN A 85 12.26 31.85 -4.02
CA ASN A 85 10.86 31.73 -4.42
C ASN A 85 10.66 30.84 -5.64
N ARG A 86 11.60 30.84 -6.60
CA ARG A 86 11.54 29.90 -7.75
C ARG A 86 11.71 28.45 -7.28
N ILE A 87 12.70 28.20 -6.42
CA ILE A 87 12.97 26.86 -5.88
C ILE A 87 11.78 26.38 -5.04
N THR A 88 11.24 27.23 -4.15
CA THR A 88 10.10 26.88 -3.31
C THR A 88 8.87 26.53 -4.14
N ARG A 89 8.56 27.30 -5.20
CA ARG A 89 7.46 27.00 -6.12
C ARG A 89 7.66 25.67 -6.84
N ALA A 90 8.87 25.38 -7.30
CA ALA A 90 9.18 24.12 -7.96
C ALA A 90 8.99 22.91 -7.02
N VAL A 91 9.45 23.01 -5.77
CA VAL A 91 9.31 21.93 -4.78
C VAL A 91 7.84 21.70 -4.41
N VAL A 92 7.05 22.77 -4.23
CA VAL A 92 5.61 22.66 -3.98
C VAL A 92 4.87 22.05 -5.17
N ALA A 93 5.21 22.43 -6.39
CA ALA A 93 4.63 21.84 -7.60
C ALA A 93 4.95 20.35 -7.71
N MET A 94 6.19 19.94 -7.41
CA MET A 94 6.58 18.53 -7.35
C MET A 94 5.75 17.76 -6.32
N ARG A 95 5.58 18.31 -5.11
CA ARG A 95 4.78 17.66 -4.06
C ARG A 95 3.33 17.42 -4.50
N ARG A 96 2.70 18.42 -5.11
CA ARG A 96 1.33 18.30 -5.65
C ARG A 96 1.20 17.28 -6.78
N ALA A 97 2.26 17.05 -7.56
CA ALA A 97 2.24 16.07 -8.65
C ALA A 97 2.38 14.61 -8.15
N ILE A 98 2.68 14.41 -6.87
CA ILE A 98 2.91 13.09 -6.26
C ILE A 98 1.80 12.70 -5.26
N GLU A 99 1.02 13.68 -4.80
CA GLU A 99 -0.23 13.49 -4.02
C GLU A 99 -1.37 13.06 -4.96
#